data_AF-A0A0E9NP91-F1
#
_entry.id   AF-A0A0E9NP91-F1
#
_cell.length_a   1.000
_cell.length_b   1.000
_cell.length_c   1.000
_cell.angle_alpha   90.00
_cell.angle_beta   90.00
_cell.angle_gamma   90.00
#
_symmetry.space_group_name_H-M   'P 1'
#
loop_
_entity.id
_entity.type
_entity.pdbx_description
1 polymer ?
#
loop_
_entity_poly.entity_id
_entity_poly.type
_entity_poly.pdbx_seq_one_letter_code
_entity_poly.pdbx_strand_id
1 'polypeptide(L)'
;MSLPQAFTAANRSRVASLYRRSLKLSLDWVVDHGHWRRYAMLIREDFEANKNVTDPRRLALILEEVEAKLKEYRHPDPYIPPTAPNGTKWERNMPPLYGEQGPVKH
;
A
#
# COMPACT_ATOMS: atom_id res chain seq x y z
N MET A 1 -2.10 -17.81 -16.44
CA MET A 1 -2.21 -16.38 -16.04
C MET A 1 -2.34 -15.55 -17.30
N SER A 2 -3.34 -14.67 -17.39
CA SER A 2 -3.49 -13.76 -18.53
C SER A 2 -2.41 -12.67 -18.48
N LEU A 3 -1.90 -12.24 -19.64
CA LEU A 3 -0.89 -11.20 -19.72
C LEU A 3 -1.49 -9.81 -19.38
N PRO A 4 -0.78 -8.97 -18.61
CA PRO A 4 -1.25 -7.62 -18.29
C PRO A 4 -1.20 -6.72 -19.52
N GLN A 5 -2.23 -5.89 -19.69
CA GLN A 5 -2.26 -4.87 -20.74
C GLN A 5 -1.79 -3.52 -20.20
N ALA A 6 -0.75 -2.94 -20.82
CA ALA A 6 -0.06 -1.75 -20.32
C ALA A 6 -0.94 -0.51 -20.13
N PHE A 7 -1.71 -0.11 -21.16
CA PHE A 7 -2.45 1.15 -21.14
C PHE A 7 -3.94 0.93 -20.86
N THR A 8 -4.25 0.29 -19.73
CA THR A 8 -5.64 0.05 -19.28
C THR A 8 -5.90 0.69 -17.92
N ALA A 9 -7.17 1.00 -17.64
CA ALA A 9 -7.58 1.50 -16.33
C ALA A 9 -7.24 0.51 -15.20
N ALA A 10 -7.37 -0.79 -15.47
CA ALA A 10 -7.00 -1.85 -14.53
C ALA A 10 -5.51 -1.83 -14.20
N ASN A 11 -4.64 -1.73 -15.22
CA ASN A 11 -3.19 -1.64 -15.01
C ASN A 11 -2.80 -0.35 -14.28
N ARG A 12 -3.42 0.79 -14.63
CA ARG A 12 -3.23 2.05 -13.93
C ARG A 12 -3.54 1.93 -12.44
N SER A 13 -4.66 1.33 -12.07
CA SER A 13 -5.04 1.10 -10.67
C SER A 13 -4.07 0.15 -9.95
N ARG A 14 -3.61 -0.91 -10.64
CA ARG A 14 -2.63 -1.86 -10.11
C ARG A 14 -1.29 -1.18 -9.84
N VAL A 15 -0.76 -0.43 -10.82
CA VAL A 15 0.51 0.30 -10.70
C VAL A 15 0.41 1.39 -9.63
N ALA A 16 -0.70 2.13 -9.56
CA ALA A 16 -0.93 3.12 -8.50
C ALA A 16 -0.97 2.49 -7.11
N SER A 17 -1.54 1.29 -6.98
CA SER A 17 -1.51 0.51 -5.74
C SER A 17 -0.10 0.04 -5.37
N LEU A 18 0.65 -0.47 -6.34
CA LEU A 18 2.06 -0.86 -6.16
C LEU A 18 2.90 0.33 -5.69
N TYR A 19 2.81 1.47 -6.38
CA TYR A 19 3.55 2.68 -6.03
C TYR A 19 3.24 3.17 -4.62
N ARG A 20 1.95 3.22 -4.22
CA ARG A 20 1.55 3.59 -2.85
C ARG A 20 2.11 2.62 -1.81
N ARG A 21 2.10 1.32 -2.10
CA ARG A 21 2.68 0.29 -1.21
C ARG A 21 4.19 0.43 -1.09
N SER A 22 4.91 0.68 -2.18
CA SER A 22 6.36 0.91 -2.16
C SER A 22 6.75 2.12 -1.31
N LEU A 23 6.04 3.25 -1.49
CA LEU A 23 6.28 4.44 -0.67
C LEU A 23 5.96 4.19 0.80
N LYS A 24 4.84 3.53 1.12
CA LYS A 24 4.49 3.18 2.50
C LYS A 24 5.54 2.28 3.14
N LEU A 25 5.99 1.25 2.41
CA LEU A 25 7.00 0.31 2.88
C LEU A 25 8.33 1.03 3.17
N SER A 26 8.76 1.93 2.28
CA SER A 26 9.97 2.71 2.51
C SER A 26 9.88 3.61 3.75
N LEU A 27 8.68 4.14 4.05
CA LEU A 27 8.43 4.95 5.24
C LEU A 27 8.39 4.11 6.52
N ASP A 28 7.95 2.86 6.43
CA ASP A 28 7.95 1.92 7.56
C ASP A 28 9.38 1.61 8.04
N TRP A 29 10.36 1.60 7.13
CA TRP A 29 11.77 1.42 7.48
C TRP A 29 12.50 2.73 7.83
N VAL A 30 12.19 3.83 7.14
CA VAL A 30 12.89 5.10 7.28
C VAL A 30 11.97 6.13 7.92
N VAL A 31 12.02 6.20 9.25
CA VAL A 31 11.14 7.09 10.05
C VAL A 31 11.45 8.57 9.82
N ASP A 32 12.72 8.93 9.61
CA ASP A 32 13.09 10.31 9.33
C ASP A 32 12.67 10.76 7.92
N HIS A 33 11.81 11.78 7.86
CA HIS A 33 11.26 12.28 6.59
C HIS A 33 12.33 12.87 5.64
N GLY A 34 13.43 13.42 6.17
CA GLY A 34 14.53 13.96 5.36
C GLY A 34 15.23 12.87 4.57
N HIS A 35 15.56 11.77 5.23
CA HIS A 35 16.14 10.58 4.60
C HIS A 35 15.12 9.85 3.71
N TRP A 36 13.88 9.70 4.18
CA TRP A 36 12.80 9.03 3.43
C TRP A 36 12.56 9.67 2.06
N ARG A 37 12.60 11.00 1.96
CA ARG A 37 12.42 11.72 0.68
C ARG A 37 13.40 11.27 -0.40
N ARG A 38 14.65 10.94 -0.03
CA ARG A 38 15.66 10.45 -0.98
C ARG A 38 15.22 9.10 -1.56
N TYR A 39 14.80 8.17 -0.70
CA TYR A 39 14.26 6.87 -1.14
C TYR A 39 12.98 7.01 -1.97
N ALA A 40 12.08 7.92 -1.58
CA ALA A 40 10.86 8.18 -2.33
C ALA A 40 11.14 8.68 -3.76
N MET A 41 12.17 9.51 -3.93
CA MET A 41 12.60 9.97 -5.25
C MET A 41 13.18 8.83 -6.10
N LEU A 42 13.99 7.95 -5.52
CA LEU A 42 14.51 6.76 -6.21
C LEU A 42 13.37 5.84 -6.67
N ILE A 43 12.40 5.56 -5.79
CA ILE A 43 11.21 4.77 -6.14
C ILE A 43 10.45 5.43 -7.30
N ARG A 44 10.33 6.76 -7.30
CA ARG A 44 9.66 7.47 -8.39
C ARG A 44 10.43 7.35 -9.70
N GLU A 45 11.74 7.51 -9.67
CA GLU A 45 12.61 7.38 -10.84
C GLU A 45 12.47 6.00 -11.49
N ASP A 46 12.51 4.94 -10.68
CA ASP A 46 12.31 3.56 -11.14
C ASP A 46 10.95 3.36 -11.85
N PHE A 47 9.88 3.93 -11.31
CA PHE A 47 8.55 3.84 -11.91
C PHE A 47 8.43 4.67 -13.20
N GLU A 48 9.02 5.86 -13.25
CA GLU A 48 9.02 6.69 -14.46
C GLU A 48 9.85 6.04 -15.58
N ALA A 49 10.98 5.41 -15.26
CA ALA A 49 11.82 4.67 -16.22
C ALA A 49 11.05 3.53 -16.92
N ASN A 50 10.08 2.92 -16.24
CA ASN A 50 9.30 1.79 -16.75
C ASN A 50 7.87 2.17 -17.23
N LYS A 51 7.55 3.47 -17.28
CA LYS A 51 6.20 3.96 -17.60
C LYS A 51 5.71 3.60 -19.01
N ASN A 52 6.62 3.54 -19.98
CA ASN A 52 6.29 3.37 -21.39
C ASN A 52 6.48 1.94 -21.90
N VAL A 53 6.53 0.94 -21.01
CA VAL A 53 6.65 -0.47 -21.40
C VAL A 53 5.38 -0.92 -22.10
N THR A 54 5.51 -1.33 -23.37
CA THR A 54 4.39 -1.75 -24.21
C THR A 54 4.24 -3.27 -24.28
N ASP A 55 5.34 -4.02 -24.18
CA ASP A 55 5.33 -5.49 -24.23
C ASP A 55 4.66 -6.09 -22.98
N PRO A 56 3.54 -6.83 -23.13
CA PRO A 56 2.83 -7.46 -22.02
C PRO A 56 3.67 -8.46 -21.22
N ARG A 57 4.63 -9.15 -21.85
CA ARG A 57 5.49 -10.13 -21.16
C ARG A 57 6.49 -9.43 -20.26
N ARG A 58 7.19 -8.43 -20.80
CA ARG A 58 8.08 -7.56 -20.02
C ARG A 58 7.34 -6.88 -18.87
N LEU A 59 6.12 -6.39 -19.11
CA LEU A 59 5.30 -5.78 -18.07
C LEU A 59 4.97 -6.78 -16.95
N ALA A 60 4.61 -8.03 -17.29
CA ALA A 60 4.35 -9.07 -16.30
C ALA A 60 5.57 -9.33 -15.41
N LEU A 61 6.76 -9.45 -16.01
CA LEU A 61 8.00 -9.66 -15.27
C LEU A 61 8.30 -8.51 -14.31
N ILE A 62 8.20 -7.26 -14.78
CA ILE A 62 8.44 -6.08 -13.93
C ILE A 62 7.45 -6.05 -12.75
N LEU A 63 6.18 -6.33 -12.99
CA LEU A 63 5.17 -6.36 -11.92
C LEU A 63 5.47 -7.46 -10.89
N GLU A 64 5.90 -8.64 -11.35
CA GLU A 64 6.30 -9.75 -10.48
C GLU A 64 7.55 -9.43 -9.67
N GLU A 65 8.57 -8.85 -10.29
CA GLU A 65 9.80 -8.41 -9.62
C GLU A 65 9.51 -7.39 -8.52
N VAL A 66 8.65 -6.40 -8.78
CA VAL A 66 8.27 -5.41 -7.76
C VAL A 66 7.46 -6.05 -6.64
N GLU A 67 6.55 -6.97 -6.94
CA GLU A 67 5.80 -7.71 -5.92
C GLU A 67 6.72 -8.59 -5.06
N ALA A 68 7.74 -9.22 -5.65
CA ALA A 68 8.76 -9.98 -4.95
C ALA A 68 9.57 -9.09 -4.00
N LYS A 69 10.05 -7.93 -4.49
CA LYS A 69 10.75 -6.93 -3.66
C LYS A 69 9.89 -6.46 -2.49
N LEU A 70 8.62 -6.12 -2.73
CA LEU A 70 7.71 -5.70 -1.66
C LEU A 70 7.51 -6.79 -0.59
N LYS A 71 7.52 -8.06 -0.99
CA LYS A 71 7.41 -9.19 -0.07
C LYS A 71 8.70 -9.40 0.72
N GLU A 72 9.84 -9.31 0.06
CA GLU A 72 11.17 -9.47 0.67
C GLU A 72 11.44 -8.40 1.73
N TYR A 73 11.21 -7.13 1.37
CA TYR A 73 11.47 -5.99 2.25
C TYR A 73 10.33 -5.69 3.21
N ARG A 74 9.36 -6.60 3.39
CA ARG A 74 8.20 -6.36 4.27
C ARG A 74 8.67 -6.08 5.70
N HIS A 75 8.28 -4.94 6.25
CA HIS A 75 8.58 -4.61 7.64
C HIS A 75 7.81 -5.57 8.59
N PRO A 76 8.44 -6.12 9.64
CA PRO A 76 7.78 -7.06 10.57
C PRO A 76 6.65 -6.40 11.37
N ASP A 77 6.79 -5.12 11.71
CA ASP A 77 5.81 -4.34 12.47
C ASP A 77 5.53 -2.98 11.79
N PRO A 78 4.75 -2.94 10.70
CA PRO A 78 4.57 -1.72 9.91
C PRO A 78 3.77 -0.67 10.68
N TYR A 79 3.97 0.62 10.38
CA TYR A 79 3.19 1.68 11.03
C TYR A 79 1.72 1.61 10.61
N ILE A 80 0.83 1.45 11.60
CA ILE A 80 -0.62 1.46 11.43
C ILE A 80 -1.18 2.69 12.15
N PRO A 81 -1.97 3.55 11.48
CA PRO A 81 -2.63 4.68 12.13
C PRO A 81 -3.48 4.21 13.33
N PRO A 82 -3.49 4.92 14.47
CA PRO A 82 -4.13 4.41 15.68
C PRO A 82 -5.60 4.00 15.52
N THR A 83 -6.36 4.70 14.67
CA THR A 83 -7.79 4.45 14.44
C THR A 83 -8.09 3.56 13.23
N ALA A 84 -7.07 3.12 12.50
CA ALA A 84 -7.24 2.17 11.41
C ALA A 84 -7.45 0.76 11.97
N PRO A 85 -7.96 -0.21 11.17
CA PRO A 85 -8.01 -1.60 11.58
C PRO A 85 -6.65 -2.09 12.10
N ASN A 86 -6.66 -2.81 13.22
CA ASN A 86 -5.46 -3.27 13.94
C ASN A 86 -4.59 -2.15 14.56
N GLY A 87 -5.05 -0.91 14.58
CA GLY A 87 -4.38 0.20 15.28
C GLY A 87 -4.66 0.19 16.79
N THR A 88 -3.84 0.90 17.57
CA THR A 88 -3.91 0.92 19.04
C THR A 88 -5.20 1.53 19.63
N LYS A 89 -5.96 2.27 18.82
CA LYS A 89 -7.26 2.89 19.17
C LYS A 89 -8.42 2.32 18.34
N TRP A 90 -8.20 1.24 17.60
CA TRP A 90 -9.26 0.54 16.86
C TRP A 90 -10.35 0.08 17.82
N GLU A 91 -11.62 0.31 17.48
CA GLU A 91 -12.81 -0.09 18.25
C GLU A 91 -12.87 0.36 19.72
N ARG A 92 -11.98 1.24 20.17
CA ARG A 92 -11.91 1.68 21.57
C ARG A 92 -13.19 2.33 22.08
N ASN A 93 -13.88 3.08 21.22
CA ASN A 93 -15.12 3.81 21.52
C ASN A 93 -16.19 3.56 20.44
N MET A 94 -16.52 2.30 20.15
CA MET A 94 -17.62 2.01 19.22
C MET A 94 -18.94 2.54 19.77
N PRO A 95 -19.72 3.31 18.99
CA PRO A 95 -21.06 3.71 19.42
C PRO A 95 -21.90 2.45 19.65
N PRO A 96 -22.77 2.42 20.68
CA PRO A 96 -23.67 1.30 20.87
C PRO A 96 -24.53 1.10 19.62
N LEU A 97 -24.80 -0.16 19.29
CA LEU A 97 -25.80 -0.49 18.28
C LEU A 97 -27.16 -0.03 18.84
N TYR A 98 -27.71 1.06 18.31
CA TYR A 98 -29.04 1.54 18.68
C TYR A 98 -30.09 0.51 18.20
N GLY A 99 -30.39 -0.45 19.07
CA GLY A 99 -31.29 -1.57 18.82
C GLY A 99 -31.55 -2.44 20.05
N GLU A 100 -30.61 -2.48 21.01
CA GLU A 100 -30.82 -3.07 22.33
C GLU A 100 -30.91 -1.96 23.37
N GLN A 101 -32.10 -1.38 23.52
CA GLN A 101 -32.42 -0.65 24.74
C GLN A 101 -32.51 -1.67 25.87
N GLY A 102 -31.39 -1.93 26.54
CA GLY A 102 -31.40 -2.62 27.83
C GLY A 102 -32.34 -1.88 28.79
N PRO A 103 -33.03 -2.57 29.71
CA PRO A 103 -34.11 -1.97 30.49
C PRO A 103 -33.62 -0.75 31.26
N VAL A 104 -34.29 0.38 31.05
CA VAL A 104 -34.11 1.60 31.84
C VAL A 104 -34.55 1.27 33.26
N LYS A 105 -33.58 1.15 34.18
CA LYS A 105 -33.88 1.00 35.61
C LYS A 105 -34.36 2.36 36.14
N HIS A 106 -35.62 2.40 36.55
CA HIS A 106 -36.22 3.50 37.33
C HIS A 106 -35.77 3.44 38.79
#